data_AF-A0A248Y4M6-F1
#
_entry.id   AF-A0A248Y4M6-F1
#
_cell.length_a   1.000
_cell.length_b   1.000
_cell.length_c   1.000
_cell.angle_alpha   90.00
_cell.angle_beta   90.00
_cell.angle_gamma   90.00
#
_symmetry.space_group_name_H-M   'P 1'
#
loop_
_entity.id
_entity.type
_entity.pdbx_description
1 polymer ?
#
loop_
_entity_poly.entity_id
_entity_poly.type
_entity_poly.pdbx_seq_one_letter_code
_entity_poly.pdbx_strand_id
1 'polypeptide(L)'
;EEQDWIEANYPGWGDHYGTILNEWKVRGCEHPDSGFLPIQCYMENNHPIYIDRVSQEPVCPSLCKGASTLRVHEYNGKKHSFSDDW
;
A
#
# COMPACT_ATOMS: atom_id res chain seq x y z
N GLU A 1 -3.18 16.33 -15.86
CA GLU A 1 -1.88 17.03 -15.75
C GLU A 1 -0.92 16.29 -14.84
N GLU A 2 -1.17 16.16 -13.53
CA GLU A 2 -0.25 15.42 -12.64
C GLU A 2 -0.19 13.91 -12.95
N GLN A 3 -1.34 13.23 -13.11
CA GLN A 3 -1.35 11.80 -13.48
C GLN A 3 -0.68 11.54 -14.84
N ASP A 4 -0.89 12.43 -15.82
CA ASP A 4 -0.26 12.31 -17.15
C ASP A 4 1.26 12.50 -17.07
N TRP A 5 1.73 13.43 -16.23
CA TRP A 5 3.15 13.63 -15.97
C TRP A 5 3.77 12.42 -15.27
N ILE A 6 3.10 11.85 -14.27
CA ILE A 6 3.62 10.66 -13.56
C ILE A 6 3.72 9.48 -14.53
N GLU A 7 2.69 9.22 -15.34
CA GLU A 7 2.73 8.13 -16.33
C GLU A 7 3.85 8.32 -17.36
N ALA A 8 4.07 9.54 -17.84
CA ALA A 8 5.18 9.85 -18.75
C ALA A 8 6.57 9.59 -18.15
N ASN A 9 6.74 9.75 -16.82
CA ASN A 9 8.02 9.55 -16.13
C ASN A 9 8.16 8.14 -15.53
N TYR A 10 7.05 7.46 -15.23
CA TYR A 10 6.99 6.13 -14.64
C TYR A 10 5.95 5.28 -15.39
N PRO A 11 6.25 4.84 -16.63
CA PRO A 11 5.29 4.08 -17.44
C PRO A 11 4.75 2.85 -16.70
N GLY A 12 3.43 2.67 -16.73
CA GLY A 12 2.71 1.65 -15.96
C GLY A 12 2.34 2.07 -14.52
N TRP A 13 2.41 3.37 -14.21
CA TRP A 13 1.90 3.94 -12.95
C TRP A 13 0.38 4.04 -12.98
N GLY A 14 -0.20 4.48 -14.10
CA GLY A 14 -1.64 4.64 -14.30
C GLY A 14 -2.41 3.32 -14.17
N ASP A 15 -1.87 2.27 -14.80
CA ASP A 15 -2.43 0.90 -14.75
C ASP A 15 -2.46 0.30 -13.33
N HIS A 16 -1.69 0.87 -12.40
CA HIS A 16 -1.60 0.38 -11.03
C HIS A 16 -2.10 1.42 -10.02
N TYR A 17 -1.28 2.42 -9.71
CA TYR A 17 -1.58 3.44 -8.71
C TYR A 17 -2.69 4.38 -9.16
N GLY A 18 -2.68 4.78 -10.44
CA GLY A 18 -3.74 5.64 -10.99
C GLY A 18 -5.12 4.99 -10.88
N THR A 19 -5.22 3.70 -11.21
CA THR A 19 -6.46 2.91 -11.08
C THR A 19 -6.96 2.87 -9.64
N ILE A 20 -6.08 2.62 -8.66
CA ILE A 20 -6.43 2.60 -7.23
C ILE A 20 -6.93 3.97 -6.75
N LEU A 21 -6.21 5.04 -7.07
CA LEU A 21 -6.60 6.40 -6.64
C LEU A 21 -7.92 6.84 -7.28
N ASN A 22 -8.16 6.46 -8.53
CA ASN A 22 -9.43 6.75 -9.21
C ASN A 22 -10.60 5.97 -8.57
N GLU A 23 -10.40 4.70 -8.17
CA GLU A 23 -11.40 3.96 -7.40
C GLU A 23 -11.74 4.68 -6.09
N TRP A 24 -10.74 5.12 -5.34
CA TRP A 24 -10.95 5.81 -4.06
C TRP A 24 -11.72 7.12 -4.24
N LYS A 25 -11.42 7.86 -5.31
CA LYS A 25 -12.15 9.07 -5.67
C LYS A 25 -13.61 8.79 -6.00
N VAL A 26 -13.89 7.73 -6.76
CA VAL A 26 -15.27 7.31 -7.07
C VAL A 26 -16.05 6.91 -5.81
N ARG A 27 -15.38 6.27 -4.83
CA ARG A 27 -15.97 5.93 -3.53
C ARG A 27 -16.10 7.14 -2.58
N GLY A 28 -15.62 8.31 -2.98
CA GLY A 28 -15.76 9.56 -2.22
C GLY A 28 -14.80 9.70 -1.05
N CYS A 29 -13.54 9.26 -1.19
CA CYS A 29 -12.54 9.36 -0.11
C CYS A 29 -12.27 10.78 0.40
N GLU A 30 -12.59 11.80 -0.39
CA GLU A 30 -12.46 13.22 -0.05
C GLU A 30 -13.75 13.81 0.57
N HIS A 31 -14.86 13.08 0.54
CA HIS A 31 -16.15 13.53 1.05
C HIS A 31 -16.37 13.01 2.48
N PRO A 32 -16.57 13.90 3.47
CA PRO A 32 -16.64 13.50 4.89
C PRO A 32 -17.87 12.66 5.23
N ASP A 33 -18.90 12.66 4.38
CA ASP A 33 -20.15 11.93 4.53
C ASP A 33 -20.20 10.62 3.73
N SER A 34 -19.15 10.26 2.99
CA SER A 34 -19.10 9.03 2.19
C SER A 34 -19.03 7.76 3.04
N GLY A 35 -18.56 7.86 4.29
CA GLY A 35 -18.28 6.71 5.16
C GLY A 35 -17.13 5.84 4.66
N PHE A 36 -16.41 6.28 3.61
CA PHE A 36 -15.32 5.53 3.00
C PHE A 36 -13.96 6.05 3.45
N LEU A 37 -13.09 5.13 3.85
CA LEU A 37 -11.67 5.39 4.07
C LEU A 37 -10.84 4.44 3.21
N PRO A 38 -9.79 4.91 2.51
CA PRO A 38 -8.94 4.07 1.66
C PRO A 38 -8.40 2.79 2.32
N ILE A 39 -8.18 2.80 3.64
CA ILE A 39 -7.74 1.61 4.39
C ILE A 39 -8.73 0.43 4.27
N GLN A 40 -10.01 0.70 4.03
CA GLN A 40 -11.02 -0.33 3.80
C GLN A 40 -10.74 -1.11 2.52
N CYS A 41 -10.29 -0.47 1.43
CA CYS A 41 -9.89 -1.18 0.21
C CYS A 41 -8.75 -2.18 0.48
N TYR A 42 -7.78 -1.83 1.33
CA TYR A 42 -6.70 -2.74 1.70
C TYR A 42 -7.23 -3.98 2.43
N MET A 43 -8.17 -3.77 3.36
CA MET A 43 -8.78 -4.86 4.13
C MET A 43 -9.69 -5.75 3.26
N GLU A 44 -10.54 -5.14 2.43
CA GLU A 44 -11.49 -5.82 1.54
C GLU A 44 -10.77 -6.69 0.50
N ASN A 45 -9.64 -6.22 -0.02
CA ASN A 45 -8.86 -6.91 -1.06
C ASN A 45 -7.72 -7.78 -0.50
N ASN A 46 -7.66 -7.98 0.83
CA ASN A 46 -6.62 -8.78 1.49
C ASN A 46 -5.20 -8.31 1.16
N HIS A 47 -4.98 -6.99 1.21
CA HIS A 47 -3.69 -6.33 1.11
C HIS A 47 -3.21 -5.88 2.52
N PRO A 48 -2.68 -6.81 3.35
CA PRO A 48 -2.20 -6.44 4.68
C PRO A 48 -1.04 -5.45 4.61
N ILE A 49 -1.10 -4.47 5.51
CA ILE A 49 -0.01 -3.51 5.75
C ILE A 49 0.73 -3.98 7.00
N TYR A 50 2.04 -4.18 6.87
CA TYR A 50 2.95 -4.51 7.97
C TYR A 50 3.80 -3.29 8.30
N ILE A 51 4.38 -3.29 9.50
CA ILE A 51 5.38 -2.30 9.91
C ILE A 51 6.70 -3.04 10.08
N ASP A 52 7.75 -2.61 9.40
CA ASP A 52 9.07 -3.17 9.64
C ASP A 52 9.51 -2.88 11.08
N ARG A 53 9.99 -3.92 11.77
CA ARG A 53 10.38 -3.83 13.17
C ARG A 53 11.64 -2.99 13.36
N VAL A 54 12.48 -2.83 12.34
CA VAL A 54 13.74 -2.07 12.44
C VAL A 54 13.52 -0.61 12.07
N SER A 55 13.18 -0.32 10.81
CA SER A 55 13.04 1.04 10.26
C SER A 55 11.75 1.76 10.69
N GLN A 56 10.72 1.01 11.09
CA GLN A 56 9.35 1.49 11.30
C GLN A 56 8.62 1.89 10.01
N GLU A 57 9.19 1.63 8.83
CA GLU A 57 8.52 1.92 7.58
C GLU A 57 7.33 0.95 7.33
N PRO A 58 6.18 1.45 6.88
CA PRO A 58 5.08 0.62 6.43
C PRO A 58 5.42 -0.11 5.13
N VAL A 59 5.03 -1.38 5.04
CA VAL A 59 5.19 -2.20 3.83
C VAL A 59 3.89 -2.96 3.51
N CYS A 60 3.49 -2.97 2.25
CA CYS A 60 2.34 -3.73 1.74
C CYS A 60 2.78 -4.68 0.62
N PRO A 61 3.32 -5.87 0.95
CA PRO A 61 4.02 -6.74 0.01
C PRO A 61 3.18 -7.20 -1.19
N SER A 62 1.87 -7.27 -1.03
CA SER A 62 0.96 -7.71 -2.10
C SER A 62 0.57 -6.59 -3.07
N LEU A 63 0.94 -5.34 -2.80
CA LEU A 63 0.55 -4.19 -3.62
C LEU A 63 1.72 -3.34 -4.11
N CYS A 64 2.86 -3.33 -3.42
CA CYS A 64 4.02 -2.54 -3.85
C CYS A 64 4.69 -3.14 -5.09
N LYS A 65 5.01 -2.26 -6.06
CA LYS A 65 5.79 -2.62 -7.26
C LYS A 65 7.31 -2.66 -7.02
N GLY A 66 7.77 -2.04 -5.92
CA GLY A 66 9.17 -2.06 -5.50
C GLY A 66 9.57 -3.37 -4.83
N ALA A 67 10.83 -3.47 -4.41
CA ALA A 67 11.29 -4.62 -3.63
C ALA A 67 10.62 -4.62 -2.25
N SER A 68 9.96 -5.73 -1.92
CA SER A 68 9.28 -5.89 -0.64
C SER A 68 9.31 -7.37 -0.24
N THR A 69 10.30 -7.73 0.57
CA THR A 69 10.37 -9.09 1.08
C THR A 69 9.78 -9.11 2.48
N LEU A 70 8.63 -9.75 2.65
CA LEU A 70 8.08 -9.94 3.99
C LEU A 70 8.74 -11.14 4.66
N ARG A 71 9.49 -10.90 5.73
CA ARG A 71 9.92 -11.94 6.67
C ARG A 71 9.18 -11.74 7.98
N VAL A 72 8.53 -12.79 8.49
CA VAL A 72 7.88 -12.79 9.80
C VAL A 72 8.52 -13.87 10.66
N HIS A 73 9.07 -13.44 11.79
CA HIS A 73 9.67 -14.34 12.78
C HIS A 73 8.93 -14.22 14.11
N GLU A 74 8.83 -15.34 14.83
CA GLU A 74 8.38 -15.36 16.21
C GLU A 74 9.57 -15.63 17.13
N TYR A 75 9.79 -14.75 18.10
CA TYR A 75 10.84 -14.89 19.11
C TYR A 75 10.26 -14.61 20.48
N ASN A 76 10.42 -15.56 21.41
CA ASN A 76 9.90 -15.47 22.78
C ASN A 76 8.40 -15.09 22.83
N GLY A 77 7.58 -15.73 21.99
CA GLY A 77 6.13 -15.51 21.93
C GLY A 77 5.68 -14.18 21.30
N LYS A 78 6.61 -13.40 20.72
CA LYS A 78 6.30 -12.15 20.02
C LYS A 78 6.63 -12.27 18.54
N LYS A 79 5.73 -11.76 17.68
CA LYS A 79 5.94 -11.68 16.22
C LYS A 79 6.64 -10.39 15.82
N HIS A 80 7.49 -10.49 14.80
CA HIS A 80 8.30 -9.41 14.26
C HIS A 80 8.26 -9.50 12.72
N SER A 81 7.91 -8.39 12.05
CA SER A 81 7.92 -8.26 10.58
C SER A 81 9.14 -7.48 10.13
N PHE A 82 9.72 -7.88 9.00
CA PHE A 82 10.87 -7.23 8.36
C PHE A 82 10.63 -7.08 6.85
N SER A 83 11.20 -6.02 6.24
CA SER A 83 10.99 -5.62 4.83
C SER A 83 12.16 -5.93 3.90
N ASP A 84 13.38 -6.01 4.43
CA ASP A 84 14.62 -6.22 3.66
C ASP A 84 15.70 -6.95 4.49
N ASP A 85 16.81 -7.31 3.85
CA ASP A 85 17.85 -8.17 4.43
C ASP A 85 18.82 -7.42 5.37
N TRP A 86 18.76 -6.08 5.45
CA TRP A 86 19.75 -5.24 6.13
C TRP A 86 19.34 -4.83 7.55
#